data_AF-A0A7Y0PD36-F1
#
_entry.id   AF-A0A7Y0PD36-F1
#
_cell.length_a   1.000
_cell.length_b   1.000
_cell.length_c   1.000
_cell.angle_alpha   90.00
_cell.angle_beta   90.00
_cell.angle_gamma   90.00
#
_symmetry.space_group_name_H-M   'P 1'
#
loop_
_entity.id
_entity.type
_entity.pdbx_description
1 polymer ?
#
loop_
_entity_poly.entity_id
_entity_poly.type
_entity_poly.pdbx_seq_one_letter_code
_entity_poly.pdbx_strand_id
1 'polypeptide(L)' 'GWHRDNWLGRRRQINTFFAEHRLLRWLSEPRVEAALEPAARMPIIQLRQHLAVLAQFDDDWGAAETIRATLAPFRATA' A
#
# COMPACT_ATOMS: atom_id res chain seq x y z
N GLY A 1 -10.49 -16.53 2.81
CA GLY A 1 -11.38 -15.40 2.46
C GLY A 1 -10.79 -14.36 1.51
N TRP A 2 -9.63 -14.61 0.89
CA TRP A 2 -8.85 -13.57 0.17
C TRP A 2 -8.68 -13.82 -1.33
N HIS A 3 -9.19 -14.94 -1.85
CA HIS A 3 -8.97 -15.39 -3.22
C HIS A 3 -10.21 -15.29 -4.12
N ARG A 4 -11.26 -14.62 -3.64
CA ARG A 4 -12.53 -14.50 -4.37
C ARG A 4 -13.10 -13.12 -4.15
N ASP A 5 -13.76 -12.56 -5.16
CA ASP A 5 -14.59 -11.38 -5.01
C ASP A 5 -15.53 -11.53 -3.81
N ASN A 6 -15.73 -10.43 -3.08
CA ASN A 6 -16.61 -10.40 -1.91
C ASN A 6 -17.36 -9.07 -1.84
N TRP A 7 -18.09 -8.80 -0.76
CA TRP A 7 -18.79 -7.53 -0.53
C TRP A 7 -18.21 -6.80 0.68
N LEU A 8 -18.03 -5.48 0.55
CA LEU A 8 -17.67 -4.58 1.64
C LEU A 8 -18.83 -3.61 1.86
N GLY A 9 -19.79 -4.03 2.70
CA GLY A 9 -21.07 -3.35 2.83
C GLY A 9 -21.86 -3.40 1.52
N ARG A 10 -22.34 -2.25 1.04
CA ARG A 10 -23.13 -2.15 -0.22
C ARG A 10 -22.26 -2.15 -1.49
N ARG A 11 -20.93 -2.21 -1.38
CA ARG A 11 -20.02 -2.15 -2.54
C ARG A 11 -19.36 -3.50 -2.80
N ARG A 12 -19.35 -3.91 -4.07
CA ARG A 12 -18.67 -5.13 -4.54
C ARG A 12 -17.15 -4.94 -4.44
N GLN A 13 -16.51 -5.85 -3.73
CA GLN A 13 -15.06 -5.97 -3.59
C GLN A 13 -14.55 -6.97 -4.62
N ILE A 14 -13.96 -6.49 -5.70
CA ILE A 14 -13.30 -7.33 -6.71
C ILE A 14 -11.86 -7.58 -6.25
N ASN A 15 -11.47 -8.85 -6.07
CA ASN A 15 -10.22 -9.23 -5.40
C ASN A 15 -9.07 -9.57 -6.37
N THR A 16 -9.29 -9.57 -7.68
CA THR A 16 -8.30 -9.98 -8.68
C THR A 16 -7.11 -9.02 -8.84
N PHE A 17 -7.12 -7.86 -8.17
CA PHE A 17 -6.10 -6.82 -8.39
C PHE A 17 -6.01 -5.84 -7.22
N PHE A 18 -5.56 -6.28 -6.04
CA PHE A 18 -5.70 -5.48 -4.83
C PHE A 18 -4.79 -4.21 -4.72
N ALA A 19 -3.76 -4.04 -5.57
CA ALA A 19 -3.01 -2.75 -5.65
C ALA A 19 -3.74 -1.68 -6.43
N GLU A 20 -4.08 -1.97 -7.68
CA GLU A 20 -4.38 -0.93 -8.67
C GLU A 20 -5.70 -0.24 -8.36
N HIS A 21 -6.68 -0.95 -7.78
CA HIS A 21 -7.97 -0.36 -7.45
C HIS A 21 -8.16 0.06 -5.99
N ARG A 22 -7.21 -0.24 -5.09
CA ARG A 22 -7.32 0.19 -3.69
C ARG A 22 -6.27 1.22 -3.33
N LEU A 23 -4.99 1.00 -3.61
CA LEU A 23 -3.94 1.95 -3.25
C LEU A 23 -3.90 3.15 -4.20
N LEU A 24 -3.94 2.91 -5.52
CA LEU A 24 -3.96 4.02 -6.49
C LEU A 24 -5.22 4.87 -6.36
N ARG A 25 -6.35 4.25 -5.98
CA ARG A 25 -7.60 4.98 -5.70
C ARG A 25 -7.41 6.05 -4.63
N TRP A 26 -6.75 5.71 -3.51
CA TRP A 26 -6.49 6.67 -2.43
C TRP A 26 -5.40 7.67 -2.82
N LEU A 27 -4.42 7.28 -3.64
CA LEU A 27 -3.38 8.19 -4.10
C LEU A 27 -3.91 9.34 -4.96
N SER A 28 -5.03 9.16 -5.65
CA SER A 28 -5.70 10.21 -6.45
C SER A 28 -6.70 11.05 -5.63
N GLU A 29 -6.83 10.84 -4.32
CA GLU A 29 -7.70 11.69 -3.51
C GLU A 29 -7.08 13.07 -3.30
N PRO A 30 -7.85 14.17 -3.43
CA PRO A 30 -7.30 15.53 -3.34
C PRO A 30 -6.52 15.82 -2.06
N ARG A 31 -6.94 15.22 -0.94
CA ARG A 31 -6.24 15.34 0.35
C ARG A 31 -4.87 14.65 0.35
N VAL A 32 -4.75 13.55 -0.38
CA VAL A 32 -3.51 12.77 -0.51
C VAL A 32 -2.58 13.45 -1.49
N GLU A 33 -3.09 14.00 -2.59
CA GLU A 33 -2.31 14.82 -3.52
C GLU A 33 -1.80 16.11 -2.89
N ALA A 34 -2.58 16.75 -2.00
CA ALA A 34 -2.14 17.92 -1.25
C ALA A 34 -1.11 17.60 -0.15
N ALA A 35 -1.09 16.36 0.35
CA ALA A 35 -0.22 15.94 1.44
C ALA A 35 1.06 15.24 0.98
N LEU A 36 1.10 14.71 -0.25
CA LEU A 36 2.22 13.98 -0.80
C LEU A 36 2.73 14.66 -2.06
N GLU A 37 4.00 15.07 -2.01
CA GLU A 37 4.72 15.48 -3.20
C GLU A 37 4.73 14.33 -4.24
N PRO A 38 4.72 14.63 -5.55
CA PRO A 38 4.66 13.61 -6.60
C PRO A 38 5.73 12.51 -6.47
N ALA A 39 6.94 12.87 -6.03
CA ALA A 39 8.04 11.92 -5.81
C ALA A 39 7.79 10.96 -4.64
N ALA A 40 6.99 11.34 -3.64
CA ALA A 40 6.67 10.50 -2.48
C ALA A 40 5.60 9.43 -2.79
N ARG A 41 4.92 9.52 -3.93
CA ARG A 41 3.86 8.56 -4.33
C ARG A 41 4.44 7.20 -4.76
N MET A 42 5.58 7.21 -5.45
CA MET A 42 6.19 5.99 -5.99
C MET A 42 6.62 4.99 -4.89
N PRO A 43 7.32 5.41 -3.81
CA PRO A 43 7.63 4.51 -2.69
C PRO A 43 6.38 3.89 -2.04
N ILE A 44 5.29 4.64 -1.93
CA ILE A 44 4.03 4.16 -1.36
C ILE A 44 3.38 3.11 -2.27
N ILE A 45 3.45 3.29 -3.60
CA ILE A 45 3.00 2.27 -4.56
C ILE A 45 3.80 0.98 -4.42
N GLN A 46 5.13 1.11 -4.28
CA GLN A 46 6.04 -0.03 -4.14
C GLN A 46 5.93 -0.71 -2.77
N LEU A 47 5.43 -0.02 -1.74
CA LEU A 47 5.24 -0.58 -0.39
C LEU A 47 4.45 -1.90 -0.39
N ARG A 48 3.42 -2.03 -1.24
CA ARG A 48 2.69 -3.31 -1.39
C ARG A 48 3.63 -4.44 -1.83
N GLN A 49 4.47 -4.17 -2.82
CA GLN A 49 5.38 -5.18 -3.36
C GLN A 49 6.39 -5.61 -2.29
N HIS A 50 6.98 -4.66 -1.57
CA HIS A 50 7.90 -4.96 -0.48
C HIS A 50 7.25 -5.78 0.64
N LEU A 51 6.01 -5.45 1.04
CA LEU A 51 5.26 -6.23 2.04
C LEU A 51 4.96 -7.66 1.57
N ALA A 52 4.63 -7.82 0.27
CA ALA A 52 4.40 -9.13 -0.31
C ALA A 52 5.68 -9.97 -0.39
N VAL A 53 6.82 -9.35 -0.69
CA VAL A 53 8.14 -10.01 -0.69
C VAL A 53 8.50 -10.45 0.72
N LEU A 54 8.42 -9.55 1.71
CA LEU A 54 8.71 -9.85 3.12
C LEU A 54 7.85 -11.00 3.65
N ALA A 55 6.55 -11.03 3.31
CA ALA A 55 5.64 -12.08 3.76
C ALA A 55 5.90 -13.45 3.10
N GLN A 56 6.51 -13.49 1.91
CA GLN A 56 6.75 -14.71 1.15
C GLN A 56 8.16 -15.27 1.36
N PHE A 57 9.14 -14.39 1.54
CA PHE A 57 10.56 -14.73 1.47
C PHE A 57 11.36 -14.24 2.67
N ASP A 58 10.70 -13.77 3.74
CA ASP A 58 11.36 -13.11 4.88
C ASP A 58 12.19 -11.87 4.42
N ASP A 59 13.02 -11.30 5.31
CA ASP A 59 13.78 -10.06 5.05
C ASP A 59 15.16 -10.28 4.41
N ASP A 60 15.36 -11.37 3.68
CA ASP A 60 16.67 -11.72 3.08
C ASP A 60 17.19 -10.67 2.08
N TRP A 61 16.31 -9.79 1.60
CA TRP A 61 16.61 -8.75 0.60
C TRP A 61 16.56 -7.33 1.17
N GLY A 62 16.42 -7.19 2.51
CA GLY A 62 16.37 -5.89 3.19
C GLY A 62 15.12 -5.06 2.88
N ALA A 63 14.03 -5.71 2.44
CA ALA A 63 12.77 -5.04 2.14
C ALA A 63 12.17 -4.35 3.38
N ALA A 64 12.45 -4.85 4.59
CA ALA A 64 11.96 -4.28 5.83
C ALA A 64 12.53 -2.89 6.12
N GLU A 65 13.77 -2.59 5.72
CA GLU A 65 14.34 -1.25 5.87
C GLU A 65 13.61 -0.25 4.97
N THR A 66 13.40 -0.61 3.70
CA THR A 66 12.63 0.20 2.75
C THR A 66 11.19 0.44 3.21
N ILE A 67 10.55 -0.59 3.78
CA ILE A 67 9.22 -0.46 4.41
C ILE A 67 9.26 0.52 5.58
N ARG A 68 10.22 0.36 6.51
CA ARG A 68 10.35 1.22 7.70
C ARG A 68 10.62 2.69 7.31
N ALA A 69 11.51 2.93 6.35
CA ALA A 69 11.80 4.26 5.84
C ALA A 69 10.57 4.91 5.16
N THR A 70 9.84 4.14 4.34
CA THR A 70 8.62 4.62 3.68
C THR A 70 7.52 4.97 4.68
N LEU A 71 7.41 4.22 5.78
CA LEU A 71 6.40 4.43 6.81
C LEU A 71 6.82 5.46 7.87
N ALA A 72 8.09 5.83 7.97
CA ALA A 72 8.61 6.69 9.02
C ALA A 72 7.85 8.02 9.16
N PRO A 73 7.49 8.74 8.08
CA PRO A 73 6.73 10.00 8.18
C PRO A 73 5.30 9.84 8.71
N PHE A 74 4.74 8.63 8.65
CA PHE A 74 3.36 8.34 9.05
C PHE A 74 3.25 7.71 10.43
N ARG A 75 4.37 7.39 11.07
CA ARG A 75 4.37 6.88 12.45
C ARG A 75 3.97 8.04 13.37
N ALA A 76 2.81 7.91 14.02
CA ALA A 76 2.43 8.82 15.09
C ALA A 76 3.51 8.76 16.18
N THR A 77 4.15 9.88 16.45
CA THR A 77 4.94 10.05 17.68
C THR A 77 3.92 10.13 18.81
N ALA A 78 3.80 9.04 19.58
CA ALA A 78 3.04 9.03 20.81
C ALA A 78 3.77 9.81 21.91
#